data_AF-A0A960T2D7-F1
#
_entry.id   AF-A0A960T2D7-F1
#
_cell.length_a   1.000
_cell.length_b   1.000
_cell.length_c   1.000
_cell.angle_alpha   90.00
_cell.angle_beta   90.00
_cell.angle_gamma   90.00
#
_symmetry.space_group_name_H-M   'P 1'
#
loop_
_entity.id
_entity.type
_entity.pdbx_description
1 polymer ?
#
loop_
_entity_poly.entity_id
_entity_poly.type
_entity_poly.pdbx_seq_one_letter_code
_entity_poly.pdbx_strand_id
1 'polypeptide(L)'
;KVVWQVLNALRSHDDSFDAMINKLEFNGRDTSKMEVIAVTDKVQKKSAATTGKAGKKAKGGSSIGTDNSGQQQQMAMDFEVGEIERALYAKVVKKCGNRHHWEDWANDVAKIANTHIDRIEAILENPEYEKEHKAFNAFANELRDDLNSSITDEEVVEMLAQHLITKPVFDALFEQYEFAKRNPISVAMQDLLDILESH
;
A
#
# COMPACT_ATOMS: atom_id res chain seq x y z
N LYS A 1 8.45 -26.00 9.12
CA LYS A 1 7.02 -26.41 9.01
C LYS A 1 6.16 -25.60 9.98
N VAL A 2 6.46 -25.60 11.28
CA VAL A 2 5.74 -24.83 12.31
C VAL A 2 5.65 -23.32 11.99
N VAL A 3 6.77 -22.69 11.64
CA VAL A 3 6.80 -21.25 11.29
C VAL A 3 5.80 -20.89 10.18
N TRP A 4 5.69 -21.73 9.14
CA TRP A 4 4.75 -21.47 8.04
C TRP A 4 3.29 -21.66 8.44
N GLN A 5 2.99 -22.60 9.37
CA GLN A 5 1.64 -22.79 9.88
C GLN A 5 1.20 -21.61 10.73
N VAL A 6 2.09 -21.08 11.58
CA VAL A 6 1.80 -19.91 12.42
C VAL A 6 1.64 -18.66 11.56
N LEU A 7 2.53 -18.41 10.60
CA LEU A 7 2.41 -17.26 9.69
C LEU A 7 1.12 -17.31 8.86
N ASN A 8 0.71 -18.49 8.40
CA ASN A 8 -0.53 -18.64 7.65
C ASN A 8 -1.79 -18.47 8.53
N ALA A 9 -1.72 -18.89 9.80
CA ALA A 9 -2.81 -18.68 10.76
C ALA A 9 -2.95 -17.19 11.16
N LEU A 10 -1.84 -16.49 11.40
CA LEU A 10 -1.85 -15.06 11.67
C LEU A 10 -2.38 -14.27 10.47
N ARG A 11 -1.96 -14.64 9.25
CA ARG A 11 -2.49 -14.06 8.02
C ARG A 11 -4.01 -14.18 7.89
N SER A 12 -4.58 -15.34 8.21
CA SER A 12 -6.03 -15.53 8.15
C SER A 12 -6.83 -14.76 9.20
N HIS A 13 -6.14 -14.15 10.17
CA HIS A 13 -6.77 -13.47 11.31
C HIS A 13 -6.46 -11.97 11.37
N ASP A 14 -5.34 -11.53 10.77
CA ASP A 14 -4.85 -10.16 10.83
C ASP A 14 -4.59 -9.61 9.42
N ASP A 15 -5.56 -8.84 8.92
CA ASP A 15 -5.47 -8.15 7.61
C ASP A 15 -4.32 -7.13 7.57
N SER A 16 -3.97 -6.55 8.73
CA SER A 16 -2.85 -5.61 8.84
C SER A 16 -1.49 -6.33 8.74
N PHE A 17 -1.43 -7.62 9.03
CA PHE A 17 -0.27 -8.48 8.82
C PHE A 17 -0.17 -8.92 7.34
N ASP A 18 -1.29 -9.23 6.69
CA ASP A 18 -1.31 -9.51 5.24
C ASP A 18 -0.82 -8.29 4.44
N ALA A 19 -1.34 -7.09 4.77
CA ALA A 19 -0.89 -5.83 4.19
C ALA A 19 0.60 -5.57 4.43
N MET A 20 1.14 -5.94 5.60
CA MET A 20 2.57 -5.83 5.90
C MET A 20 3.42 -6.75 5.01
N ILE A 21 2.99 -8.00 4.80
CA ILE A 21 3.69 -8.95 3.91
C ILE A 21 3.71 -8.44 2.47
N ASN A 22 2.59 -7.88 2.00
CA ASN A 22 2.52 -7.29 0.66
C ASN A 22 3.37 -5.99 0.57
N LYS A 23 3.44 -5.20 1.64
CA LYS A 23 4.28 -3.99 1.72
C LYS A 23 5.78 -4.31 1.77
N LEU A 24 6.16 -5.43 2.40
CA LEU A 24 7.54 -5.92 2.50
C LEU A 24 8.17 -6.20 1.12
N GLU A 25 7.35 -6.49 0.10
CA GLU A 25 7.82 -6.65 -1.29
C GLU A 25 8.36 -5.33 -1.88
N PHE A 26 7.77 -4.18 -1.52
CA PHE A 26 8.05 -2.88 -2.15
C PHE A 26 8.87 -1.92 -1.28
N ASN A 27 8.56 -1.82 0.02
CA ASN A 27 9.14 -0.79 0.90
C ASN A 27 10.31 -1.31 1.76
N GLY A 28 10.65 -2.60 1.65
CA GLY A 28 11.65 -3.23 2.49
C GLY A 28 11.16 -3.47 3.92
N ARG A 29 12.11 -3.76 4.82
CA ARG A 29 11.83 -4.29 6.16
C ARG A 29 11.12 -3.27 7.03
N ASP A 30 9.97 -3.67 7.57
CA ASP A 30 9.30 -2.99 8.68
C ASP A 30 9.49 -3.82 9.96
N THR A 31 10.25 -3.29 10.93
CA THR A 31 10.57 -3.99 12.19
C THR A 31 9.48 -3.84 13.24
N SER A 32 8.41 -3.08 12.98
CA SER A 32 7.35 -2.81 13.96
C SER A 32 6.47 -4.02 14.25
N LYS A 33 6.31 -4.93 13.28
CA LYS A 33 5.42 -6.10 13.40
C LYS A 33 6.13 -7.45 13.30
N MET A 34 7.34 -7.51 12.73
CA MET A 34 8.11 -8.76 12.64
C MET A 34 9.62 -8.48 12.70
N GLU A 35 10.27 -8.97 13.75
CA GLU A 35 11.73 -8.91 13.92
C GLU A 35 12.34 -10.32 13.88
N VAL A 36 13.40 -10.48 13.09
CA VAL A 36 14.18 -11.72 13.02
C VAL A 36 15.42 -11.55 13.88
N ILE A 37 15.40 -12.13 15.08
CA ILE A 37 16.52 -12.07 16.01
C ILE A 37 17.39 -13.32 15.83
N ALA A 38 18.65 -13.12 15.42
CA ALA A 38 19.64 -14.19 15.45
C ALA A 38 20.15 -14.36 16.90
N VAL A 39 19.74 -15.44 17.55
CA VAL A 39 20.23 -15.79 18.89
C VAL A 39 21.54 -16.56 18.76
N THR A 40 22.65 -15.94 19.17
CA THR A 40 23.96 -16.56 19.31
C THR A 40 24.47 -16.30 20.72
N ASP A 41 25.16 -17.28 21.32
CA ASP A 41 25.76 -17.17 22.66
C ASP A 41 26.88 -16.12 22.75
N LYS A 42 27.29 -15.54 21.62
CA LYS A 42 28.32 -14.49 21.55
C LYS A 42 27.72 -13.22 20.96
N VAL A 43 27.60 -12.18 21.79
CA VAL A 43 27.14 -10.84 21.40
C VAL A 43 27.98 -10.33 20.22
N GLN A 44 27.42 -10.35 19.01
CA GLN A 44 27.99 -9.62 17.89
C GLN A 44 27.46 -8.19 17.91
N LYS A 45 28.38 -7.22 18.02
CA LYS A 45 28.07 -5.80 17.88
C LYS A 45 27.48 -5.55 16.49
N LYS A 46 26.33 -4.85 16.44
CA LYS A 46 25.76 -4.32 15.18
C LYS A 46 26.86 -3.60 14.40
N SER A 47 27.15 -4.07 13.18
CA SER A 47 28.02 -3.36 12.25
C SER A 47 27.33 -2.05 11.87
N ALA A 48 28.01 -0.93 12.14
CA ALA A 48 27.57 0.37 11.71
C ALA A 48 27.52 0.41 10.17
N ALA A 49 26.42 0.95 9.62
CA ALA A 49 26.25 1.10 8.18
C ALA A 49 27.43 1.86 7.55
N THR A 50 28.16 1.19 6.67
CA THR A 50 29.26 1.81 5.92
C THR A 50 28.69 2.70 4.82
N THR A 51 28.45 3.98 5.15
CA THR A 51 28.29 5.03 4.13
C THR A 51 29.58 5.13 3.32
N GLY A 52 29.46 4.86 2.02
CA GLY A 52 30.59 4.73 1.11
C GLY A 52 31.44 5.99 0.96
N LYS A 53 32.75 5.78 0.79
CA LYS A 53 33.63 6.64 0.00
C LYS A 53 34.55 5.76 -0.84
N ALA A 54 34.23 5.66 -2.12
CA ALA A 54 35.13 5.13 -3.14
C ALA A 54 36.34 6.07 -3.28
N GLY A 55 37.45 5.70 -2.66
CA GLY A 55 38.73 6.40 -2.76
C GLY A 55 39.75 5.57 -3.53
N LYS A 56 39.95 5.94 -4.80
CA LYS A 56 41.00 5.49 -5.73
C LYS A 56 42.32 5.06 -5.05
N LYS A 57 42.84 3.87 -5.35
CA LYS A 57 44.27 3.63 -5.57
C LYS A 57 44.50 2.49 -6.56
N ALA A 58 44.85 2.86 -7.79
CA ALA A 58 45.54 2.01 -8.75
C ALA A 58 46.95 2.58 -8.97
N LYS A 59 47.99 1.82 -8.62
CA LYS A 59 49.24 1.60 -9.39
C LYS A 59 50.38 1.12 -8.49
N GLY A 60 50.90 -0.07 -8.85
CA GLY A 60 52.32 -0.29 -9.13
C GLY A 60 53.26 -0.53 -7.95
N GLY A 61 53.83 -1.75 -7.89
CA GLY A 61 55.04 -2.03 -7.11
C GLY A 61 55.20 -3.50 -6.79
N SER A 62 55.83 -4.26 -7.70
CA SER A 62 56.25 -5.64 -7.48
C SER A 62 57.31 -5.70 -6.37
N SER A 63 57.06 -6.51 -5.34
CA SER A 63 58.11 -7.02 -4.45
C SER A 63 57.84 -8.50 -4.21
N ILE A 64 58.64 -9.33 -4.89
CA ILE A 64 58.72 -10.77 -4.70
C ILE A 64 59.58 -11.02 -3.46
N GLY A 65 59.07 -11.82 -2.52
CA GLY A 65 59.86 -12.44 -1.46
C GLY A 65 59.84 -11.72 -0.12
N THR A 66 58.83 -12.01 0.70
CA THR A 66 59.01 -12.10 2.16
C THR A 66 58.17 -13.27 2.67
N ASP A 67 58.87 -14.24 3.26
CA ASP A 67 58.31 -15.40 3.92
C ASP A 67 57.60 -14.92 5.19
N ASN A 68 56.28 -14.79 5.10
CA ASN A 68 55.43 -14.64 6.27
C ASN A 68 54.44 -15.78 6.21
N SER A 69 54.79 -16.87 6.91
CA SER A 69 53.93 -18.01 7.21
C SER A 69 52.52 -17.51 7.47
N GLY A 70 51.66 -17.67 6.46
CA GLY A 70 50.28 -17.27 6.52
C GLY A 70 49.63 -18.06 7.64
N GLN A 71 49.43 -17.41 8.78
CA GLN A 71 48.26 -17.72 9.58
C GLN A 71 47.11 -17.61 8.60
N GLN A 72 46.57 -18.75 8.19
CA GLN A 72 45.23 -18.81 7.66
C GLN A 72 44.37 -18.29 8.82
N GLN A 73 44.22 -16.97 8.89
CA GLN A 73 43.11 -16.35 9.56
C GLN A 73 41.93 -16.96 8.82
N GLN A 74 41.37 -18.02 9.42
CA GLN A 74 40.08 -18.52 9.04
C GLN A 74 39.21 -17.28 9.07
N MET A 75 38.87 -16.76 7.89
CA MET A 75 37.91 -15.68 7.75
C MET A 75 36.72 -16.25 8.48
N ALA A 76 36.48 -15.74 9.70
CA ALA A 76 35.28 -16.07 10.41
C ALA A 76 34.19 -15.78 9.38
N MET A 77 33.39 -16.80 9.09
CA MET A 77 32.16 -16.59 8.38
C MET A 77 31.39 -15.67 9.32
N ASP A 78 31.61 -14.36 9.21
CA ASP A 78 30.68 -13.34 9.64
C ASP A 78 29.48 -13.64 8.76
N PHE A 79 28.70 -14.63 9.20
CA PHE A 79 27.43 -14.94 8.60
C PHE A 79 26.74 -13.60 8.55
N GLU A 80 26.56 -13.09 7.34
CA GLU A 80 25.95 -11.81 7.12
C GLU A 80 24.52 -11.99 7.61
N VAL A 81 24.31 -11.74 8.90
CA VAL A 81 23.02 -11.94 9.59
C VAL A 81 21.96 -11.14 8.83
N GLY A 82 22.36 -10.00 8.27
CA GLY A 82 21.55 -9.19 7.36
C GLY A 82 21.17 -9.88 6.05
N GLU A 83 22.01 -10.73 5.46
CA GLU A 83 21.67 -11.50 4.25
C GLU A 83 20.72 -12.66 4.56
N ILE A 84 20.95 -13.39 5.66
CA ILE A 84 20.05 -14.47 6.10
C ILE A 84 18.67 -13.91 6.45
N GLU A 85 18.65 -12.80 7.17
CA GLU A 85 17.44 -12.04 7.48
C GLU A 85 16.72 -11.62 6.19
N ARG A 86 17.44 -11.04 5.22
CA ARG A 86 16.86 -10.66 3.91
C ARG A 86 16.26 -11.87 3.19
N ALA A 87 16.99 -12.98 3.17
CA ALA A 87 16.55 -14.22 2.54
C ALA A 87 15.31 -14.80 3.24
N LEU A 88 15.19 -14.64 4.56
CA LEU A 88 14.03 -15.08 5.32
C LEU A 88 12.79 -14.23 4.97
N TYR A 89 12.91 -12.89 4.96
CA TYR A 89 11.82 -12.00 4.54
C TYR A 89 11.38 -12.28 3.09
N ALA A 90 12.33 -12.46 2.17
CA ALA A 90 12.02 -12.82 0.78
C ALA A 90 11.28 -14.16 0.68
N LYS A 91 11.62 -15.12 1.55
CA LYS A 91 10.94 -16.42 1.62
C LYS A 91 9.54 -16.31 2.24
N VAL A 92 9.33 -15.39 3.18
CA VAL A 92 8.01 -15.04 3.73
C VAL A 92 7.11 -14.46 2.64
N VAL A 93 7.58 -13.47 1.88
CA VAL A 93 6.80 -12.92 0.74
C VAL A 93 6.48 -14.02 -0.28
N LYS A 94 7.46 -14.86 -0.66
CA LYS A 94 7.25 -15.94 -1.63
C LYS A 94 6.27 -17.03 -1.15
N LYS A 95 6.18 -17.30 0.15
CA LYS A 95 5.39 -18.39 0.72
C LYS A 95 4.03 -17.94 1.25
N CYS A 96 3.94 -16.71 1.73
CA CYS A 96 2.78 -16.17 2.43
C CYS A 96 2.17 -14.97 1.72
N GLY A 97 2.83 -14.38 0.71
CA GLY A 97 2.26 -13.31 -0.11
C GLY A 97 1.14 -13.83 -0.99
N ASN A 98 0.05 -13.05 -1.09
CA ASN A 98 -1.06 -13.37 -1.97
C ASN A 98 -1.07 -12.46 -3.18
N ARG A 99 -0.68 -13.03 -4.33
CA ARG A 99 -0.69 -12.32 -5.61
C ARG A 99 -2.08 -11.94 -6.09
N HIS A 100 -3.12 -12.64 -5.62
CA HIS A 100 -4.50 -12.40 -6.03
C HIS A 100 -5.22 -11.44 -5.07
N HIS A 101 -4.59 -10.99 -3.97
CA HIS A 101 -5.25 -10.11 -3.01
C HIS A 101 -5.78 -8.82 -3.66
N TRP A 102 -5.04 -8.25 -4.62
CA TRP A 102 -5.52 -7.09 -5.38
C TRP A 102 -6.64 -7.42 -6.37
N GLU A 103 -6.66 -8.63 -6.91
CA GLU A 103 -7.71 -9.10 -7.83
C GLU A 103 -9.01 -9.34 -7.06
N ASP A 104 -8.94 -10.04 -5.92
CA ASP A 104 -10.08 -10.28 -5.02
C ASP A 104 -10.63 -8.96 -4.47
N TRP A 105 -9.74 -8.07 -4.01
CA TRP A 105 -10.11 -6.74 -3.55
C TRP A 105 -10.78 -5.92 -4.66
N ALA A 106 -10.23 -5.91 -5.89
CA ALA A 106 -10.84 -5.20 -7.00
C ALA A 106 -12.23 -5.76 -7.38
N ASN A 107 -12.40 -7.07 -7.33
CA ASN A 107 -13.71 -7.71 -7.55
C ASN A 107 -14.74 -7.29 -6.51
N ASP A 108 -14.35 -7.18 -5.25
CA ASP A 108 -15.24 -6.73 -4.18
C ASP A 108 -15.54 -5.23 -4.28
N VAL A 109 -14.54 -4.41 -4.63
CA VAL A 109 -14.73 -2.98 -4.92
C VAL A 109 -15.70 -2.78 -6.09
N ALA A 110 -15.61 -3.59 -7.15
CA ALA A 110 -16.55 -3.51 -8.28
C ALA A 110 -17.99 -3.81 -7.86
N LYS A 111 -18.22 -4.79 -6.98
CA LYS A 111 -19.55 -5.07 -6.43
C LYS A 111 -20.08 -3.90 -5.60
N ILE A 112 -19.22 -3.29 -4.78
CA ILE A 112 -19.57 -2.12 -3.97
C ILE A 112 -19.89 -0.93 -4.86
N ALA A 113 -19.12 -0.70 -5.93
CA ALA A 113 -19.37 0.35 -6.91
C ALA A 113 -20.75 0.22 -7.55
N ASN A 114 -21.07 -0.97 -8.06
CA ASN A 114 -22.38 -1.23 -8.65
C ASN A 114 -23.51 -1.03 -7.62
N THR A 115 -23.30 -1.44 -6.37
CA THR A 115 -24.29 -1.21 -5.31
C THR A 115 -24.54 0.28 -5.06
N HIS A 116 -23.49 1.11 -5.13
CA HIS A 116 -23.63 2.57 -5.00
C HIS A 116 -24.34 3.17 -6.21
N ILE A 117 -24.01 2.74 -7.44
CA ILE A 117 -24.70 3.16 -8.66
C ILE A 117 -26.19 2.81 -8.56
N ASP A 118 -26.52 1.55 -8.31
CA ASP A 118 -27.90 1.07 -8.18
C ASP A 118 -28.69 1.86 -7.12
N ARG A 119 -28.05 2.19 -5.98
CA ARG A 119 -28.69 2.98 -4.92
C ARG A 119 -28.97 4.41 -5.37
N ILE A 120 -28.01 5.07 -6.00
CA ILE A 120 -28.17 6.45 -6.48
C ILE A 120 -29.23 6.50 -7.58
N GLU A 121 -29.20 5.56 -8.53
CA GLU A 121 -30.22 5.43 -9.57
C GLU A 121 -31.61 5.20 -8.97
N ALA A 122 -31.75 4.29 -8.00
CA ALA A 122 -33.04 4.06 -7.35
C ALA A 122 -33.61 5.30 -6.64
N ILE A 123 -32.76 6.17 -6.09
CA ILE A 123 -33.18 7.46 -5.53
C ILE A 123 -33.63 8.40 -6.64
N LEU A 124 -32.90 8.45 -7.75
CA LEU A 124 -33.22 9.29 -8.92
C LEU A 124 -34.36 8.72 -9.79
N GLU A 125 -34.82 7.50 -9.58
CA GLU A 125 -36.00 6.97 -10.26
C GLU A 125 -37.29 7.25 -9.49
N ASN A 126 -37.19 7.53 -8.19
CA ASN A 126 -38.37 7.74 -7.36
C ASN A 126 -38.86 9.21 -7.46
N PRO A 127 -40.04 9.45 -8.04
CA PRO A 127 -40.59 10.80 -8.21
C PRO A 127 -40.94 11.49 -6.88
N GLU A 128 -40.97 10.79 -5.75
CA GLU A 128 -41.20 11.39 -4.43
C GLU A 128 -39.99 12.19 -3.91
N TYR A 129 -38.79 11.94 -4.43
CA TYR A 129 -37.54 12.57 -4.00
C TYR A 129 -37.19 13.83 -4.81
N GLU A 130 -38.11 14.79 -4.84
CA GLU A 130 -38.00 16.01 -5.67
C GLU A 130 -36.79 16.89 -5.29
N LYS A 131 -36.34 16.82 -4.03
CA LYS A 131 -35.20 17.61 -3.53
C LYS A 131 -33.88 17.05 -4.06
N GLU A 132 -33.73 15.73 -4.01
CA GLU A 132 -32.58 14.96 -4.47
C GLU A 132 -32.41 15.14 -5.97
N HIS A 133 -33.50 15.03 -6.73
CA HIS A 133 -33.53 15.32 -8.15
C HIS A 133 -33.08 16.73 -8.50
N LYS A 134 -33.55 17.74 -7.76
CA LYS A 134 -33.13 19.14 -7.99
C LYS A 134 -31.66 19.34 -7.68
N ALA A 135 -31.17 18.77 -6.58
CA ALA A 135 -29.76 18.85 -6.20
C ALA A 135 -28.86 18.16 -7.25
N PHE A 136 -29.24 16.96 -7.70
CA PHE A 136 -28.52 16.23 -8.74
C PHE A 136 -28.48 17.00 -10.05
N ASN A 137 -29.62 17.50 -10.54
CA ASN A 137 -29.66 18.28 -11.78
C ASN A 137 -28.85 19.57 -11.69
N ALA A 138 -28.87 20.26 -10.55
CA ALA A 138 -28.07 21.46 -10.35
C ALA A 138 -26.57 21.13 -10.43
N PHE A 139 -26.14 20.09 -9.72
CA PHE A 139 -24.75 19.63 -9.73
C PHE A 139 -24.31 19.13 -11.12
N ALA A 140 -25.13 18.33 -11.81
CA ALA A 140 -24.81 17.81 -13.13
C ALA A 140 -24.66 18.94 -14.16
N ASN A 141 -25.47 20.00 -14.06
CA ASN A 141 -25.34 21.18 -14.91
C ASN A 141 -24.07 21.98 -14.57
N GLU A 142 -23.75 22.17 -13.30
CA GLU A 142 -22.51 22.83 -12.87
C GLU A 142 -21.28 22.04 -13.36
N LEU A 143 -21.29 20.71 -13.24
CA LEU A 143 -20.22 19.85 -13.72
C LEU A 143 -20.04 19.93 -15.24
N ARG A 144 -21.13 20.02 -15.99
CA ARG A 144 -21.12 20.20 -17.45
C ARG A 144 -20.57 21.55 -17.87
N ASP A 145 -20.90 22.60 -17.13
CA ASP A 145 -20.41 23.96 -17.37
C ASP A 145 -18.92 24.10 -17.03
N ASP A 146 -18.46 23.47 -15.94
CA ASP A 146 -17.09 23.60 -15.44
C ASP A 146 -16.09 22.66 -16.14
N LEU A 147 -16.51 21.46 -16.54
CA LEU A 147 -15.63 20.45 -17.15
C LEU A 147 -15.94 20.21 -18.62
N ASN A 148 -17.10 19.63 -18.91
CA ASN A 148 -17.46 19.22 -20.26
C ASN A 148 -18.97 19.00 -20.42
N SER A 149 -19.56 19.69 -21.40
CA SER A 149 -20.99 19.59 -21.71
C SER A 149 -21.42 18.22 -22.25
N SER A 150 -20.50 17.33 -22.63
CA SER A 150 -20.83 15.99 -23.11
C SER A 150 -21.12 14.98 -21.99
N ILE A 151 -20.92 15.35 -20.73
CA ILE A 151 -21.07 14.44 -19.59
C ILE A 151 -22.54 14.05 -19.44
N THR A 152 -22.86 12.76 -19.49
CA THR A 152 -24.23 12.23 -19.31
C THR A 152 -24.60 12.14 -17.82
N ASP A 153 -25.90 12.08 -17.49
CA ASP A 153 -26.33 11.90 -16.09
C ASP A 153 -25.82 10.56 -15.51
N GLU A 154 -25.75 9.52 -16.34
CA GLU A 154 -25.15 8.22 -16.01
C GLU A 154 -23.67 8.36 -15.62
N GLU A 155 -22.89 9.13 -16.38
CA GLU A 155 -21.49 9.42 -16.06
C GLU A 155 -21.36 10.20 -14.74
N VAL A 156 -22.31 11.11 -14.43
CA VAL A 156 -22.32 11.80 -13.13
C VAL A 156 -22.55 10.82 -11.98
N VAL A 157 -23.49 9.87 -12.13
CA VAL A 157 -23.75 8.83 -11.13
C VAL A 157 -22.50 7.95 -10.94
N GLU A 158 -21.84 7.54 -12.02
CA GLU A 158 -20.59 6.78 -11.94
C GLU A 158 -19.49 7.58 -11.20
N MET A 159 -19.36 8.87 -11.48
CA MET A 159 -18.39 9.73 -10.79
C MET A 159 -18.67 9.83 -9.29
N LEU A 160 -19.94 9.91 -8.87
CA LEU A 160 -20.32 9.91 -7.46
C LEU A 160 -20.00 8.57 -6.79
N ALA A 161 -20.29 7.45 -7.45
CA ALA A 161 -19.93 6.12 -6.94
C ALA A 161 -18.41 5.94 -6.81
N GLN A 162 -17.63 6.42 -7.79
CA GLN A 162 -16.17 6.45 -7.72
C GLN A 162 -15.68 7.31 -6.57
N HIS A 163 -16.32 8.46 -6.31
CA HIS A 163 -15.97 9.32 -5.19
C HIS A 163 -16.16 8.59 -3.84
N LEU A 164 -17.30 7.91 -3.64
CA LEU A 164 -17.59 7.12 -2.43
C LEU A 164 -16.54 6.04 -2.16
N ILE A 165 -16.03 5.38 -3.20
CA ILE A 165 -15.02 4.32 -3.06
C ILE A 165 -13.63 4.89 -2.81
N THR A 166 -13.27 5.94 -3.55
CA THR A 166 -11.90 6.47 -3.51
C THR A 166 -11.66 7.34 -2.30
N LYS A 167 -12.65 8.11 -1.83
CA LYS A 167 -12.51 9.01 -0.68
C LYS A 167 -11.92 8.34 0.58
N PRO A 168 -12.45 7.21 1.11
CA PRO A 168 -11.89 6.58 2.30
C PRO A 168 -10.46 6.06 2.07
N VAL A 169 -10.14 5.62 0.84
CA VAL A 169 -8.77 5.19 0.48
C VAL A 169 -7.82 6.39 0.50
N PHE A 170 -8.22 7.52 -0.06
CA PHE A 170 -7.43 8.75 -0.01
C PHE A 170 -7.28 9.28 1.42
N ASP A 171 -8.35 9.28 2.22
CA ASP A 171 -8.31 9.71 3.62
C ASP A 171 -7.34 8.84 4.44
N ALA A 172 -7.29 7.52 4.20
CA ALA A 172 -6.36 6.60 4.86
C ALA A 172 -4.92 6.71 4.34
N LEU A 173 -4.71 6.95 3.04
CA LEU A 173 -3.37 7.12 2.47
C LEU A 173 -2.74 8.46 2.86
N PHE A 174 -3.57 9.47 3.08
CA PHE A 174 -3.15 10.85 3.28
C PHE A 174 -3.73 11.44 4.56
N GLU A 175 -3.65 10.74 5.69
CA GLU A 175 -4.19 11.19 6.99
C GLU A 175 -3.77 12.62 7.39
N GLN A 176 -2.60 13.08 6.91
CA GLN A 176 -2.03 14.41 7.19
C GLN A 176 -2.47 15.49 6.18
N TYR A 177 -3.12 15.10 5.10
CA TYR A 177 -3.55 15.98 4.02
C TYR A 177 -5.05 15.83 3.81
N GLU A 178 -5.82 16.83 4.24
CA GLU A 178 -7.28 16.86 4.08
C GLU A 178 -7.67 17.12 2.61
N PHE A 179 -7.36 16.20 1.70
CA PHE A 179 -7.62 16.32 0.26
C PHE A 179 -9.09 16.58 0.00
N ALA A 180 -9.96 15.74 0.59
CA ALA A 180 -11.40 15.81 0.39
C ALA A 180 -12.00 17.14 0.87
N LYS A 181 -11.41 17.78 1.90
CA LYS A 181 -11.91 19.06 2.44
C LYS A 181 -11.40 20.29 1.68
N ARG A 182 -10.36 20.14 0.87
CA ARG A 182 -9.73 21.25 0.14
C ARG A 182 -10.07 21.24 -1.34
N ASN A 183 -10.42 20.10 -1.90
CA ASN A 183 -10.79 19.99 -3.30
C ASN A 183 -12.25 20.43 -3.48
N PRO A 184 -12.53 21.53 -4.22
CA PRO A 184 -13.90 22.03 -4.39
C PRO A 184 -14.82 21.02 -5.07
N ILE A 185 -14.30 20.20 -5.99
CA ILE A 185 -15.07 19.13 -6.65
C ILE A 185 -15.43 18.04 -5.63
N SER A 186 -14.47 17.66 -4.77
CA SER A 186 -14.74 16.67 -3.71
C SER A 186 -15.76 17.18 -2.69
N VAL A 187 -15.75 18.48 -2.38
CA VAL A 187 -16.73 19.11 -1.47
C VAL A 187 -18.11 19.11 -2.11
N ALA A 188 -18.23 19.54 -3.38
CA ALA A 188 -19.49 19.55 -4.10
C ALA A 188 -20.09 18.14 -4.27
N MET A 189 -19.26 17.13 -4.57
CA MET A 189 -19.68 15.73 -4.61
C MET A 189 -20.17 15.24 -3.24
N GLN A 190 -19.48 15.60 -2.16
CA GLN A 190 -19.89 15.22 -0.81
C GLN A 190 -21.20 15.90 -0.41
N ASP A 191 -21.38 17.18 -0.72
CA ASP A 191 -22.60 17.92 -0.42
C ASP A 191 -23.83 17.30 -1.12
N LEU A 192 -23.66 16.85 -2.37
CA LEU A 192 -24.70 16.12 -3.09
C LEU A 192 -24.97 14.74 -2.48
N LEU A 193 -23.90 13.99 -2.15
CA LEU A 193 -24.04 12.68 -1.52
C LEU A 193 -24.74 12.77 -0.16
N ASP A 194 -24.46 13.79 0.65
CA ASP A 194 -25.10 14.00 1.94
C ASP A 194 -26.62 14.25 1.78
N ILE A 195 -27.03 14.89 0.69
CA ILE A 195 -28.46 15.06 0.35
C ILE A 195 -29.07 13.71 -0.06
N LEU A 196 -28.38 12.95 -0.91
CA LEU A 196 -28.83 11.64 -1.39
C LEU A 196 -28.91 10.58 -0.26
N GLU A 197 -27.98 10.60 0.70
CA GLU A 197 -27.93 9.66 1.84
C GLU A 197 -28.88 10.01 2.98
N SER A 198 -29.50 11.19 2.97
CA SER A 198 -30.50 11.58 3.97
C SER A 198 -31.82 10.78 3.88
N HIS A 199 -31.91 9.85 2.92
CA HIS A 199 -33.02 8.94 2.68
C HIS A 199 -32.60 7.45 2.63
#